data_AF-Q8TVG2-F1
#
_entry.id   AF-Q8TVG2-F1
#
_cell.length_a   1.000
_cell.length_b   1.000
_cell.length_c   1.000
_cell.angle_alpha   90.00
_cell.angle_beta   90.00
_cell.angle_gamma   90.00
#
_symmetry.space_group_name_H-M   'P 1'
#
loop_
_entity.id
_entity.type
_entity.pdbx_description
1 polymer ?
#
loop_
_entity_poly.entity_id
_entity_poly.type
_entity_poly.pdbx_seq_one_letter_code
_entity_poly.pdbx_strand_id
1 'polypeptide(L)'
;MTRLSLPTSRHCEGCPGAEGEGPHHPTLELTTSCPYKCPHCYARYAENVGVVVKPGLYGEPQGCLTVSQYGEPTVLGRELIDVLEMVRETGLFDRIDLQTRGYRPDLAPKLSEICDLVMVSIDVTDPDVHRRLHGVGPERTLRFAVNTDRPVIRSLYLPGINDDLPQGLADTEIEPAEVFVQPLIPFGKAVENLKRIGLRDHYNVVGSLLNWAEKFEEFGFDVRFPACWVDSLERLKERMEEELGFVDLRNVRYSPDPGTPAPERRFTPLRELLDELVR
;
A
#
# COMPACT_ATOMS: atom_id res chain seq x y z
N MET A 1 28.77 10.81 -4.96
CA MET A 1 28.05 9.72 -4.29
C MET A 1 26.97 9.24 -5.23
N THR A 2 26.90 7.94 -5.52
CA THR A 2 25.93 7.37 -6.46
C THR A 2 24.67 7.01 -5.69
N ARG A 3 23.57 7.72 -5.95
CA ARG A 3 22.23 7.43 -5.45
C ARG A 3 21.83 5.97 -5.72
N LEU A 4 20.97 5.40 -4.88
CA LEU A 4 20.40 4.08 -5.14
C LEU A 4 19.44 4.25 -6.33
N SER A 5 19.73 3.60 -7.46
CA SER A 5 18.91 3.70 -8.67
C SER A 5 17.65 2.83 -8.58
N LEU A 6 16.93 2.88 -7.46
CA LEU A 6 15.69 2.14 -7.26
C LEU A 6 14.51 2.95 -7.81
N PRO A 7 13.71 2.41 -8.74
CA PRO A 7 12.60 3.14 -9.33
C PRO A 7 11.46 3.32 -8.31
N THR A 8 10.91 4.53 -8.23
CA THR A 8 9.81 4.87 -7.32
C THR A 8 8.46 4.80 -8.03
N SER A 9 7.41 4.50 -7.26
CA SER A 9 6.03 4.38 -7.77
C SER A 9 5.43 5.73 -8.16
N ARG A 10 4.56 5.71 -9.17
CA ARG A 10 3.73 6.87 -9.55
C ARG A 10 2.85 7.36 -8.42
N HIS A 11 2.41 6.46 -7.52
CA HIS A 11 1.70 6.83 -6.30
C HIS A 11 2.48 7.83 -5.43
N CYS A 12 3.82 7.79 -5.47
CA CYS A 12 4.65 8.69 -4.66
C CYS A 12 4.98 10.02 -5.35
N GLU A 13 4.58 10.22 -6.61
CA GLU A 13 4.83 11.48 -7.33
C GLU A 13 4.13 12.65 -6.64
N GLY A 14 4.89 13.69 -6.31
CA GLY A 14 4.38 14.86 -5.57
C GLY A 14 4.07 14.60 -4.09
N CYS A 15 4.46 13.45 -3.53
CA CYS A 15 4.24 13.14 -2.11
C CYS A 15 5.19 13.97 -1.22
N PRO A 16 4.68 14.78 -0.27
CA PRO A 16 5.55 15.52 0.64
C PRO A 16 6.42 14.61 1.52
N GLY A 17 5.91 13.41 1.86
CA GLY A 17 6.66 12.36 2.54
C GLY A 17 7.61 11.54 1.65
N ALA A 18 7.84 11.91 0.39
CA ALA A 18 8.81 11.20 -0.46
C ALA A 18 10.25 11.37 0.04
N GLU A 19 10.56 12.53 0.63
CA GLU A 19 11.88 12.87 1.17
C GLU A 19 11.85 12.95 2.72
N GLY A 20 11.57 11.83 3.39
CA GLY A 20 11.74 11.68 4.85
C GLY A 20 10.44 11.65 5.66
N GLU A 21 10.41 12.39 6.80
CA GLU A 21 9.34 12.31 7.83
C GLU A 21 8.11 13.19 7.55
N GLY A 22 8.03 13.80 6.37
CA GLY A 22 6.89 14.62 5.96
C GLY A 22 5.58 13.83 5.86
N PRO A 23 4.41 14.49 5.96
CA PRO A 23 3.13 13.80 5.79
C PRO A 23 3.03 13.21 4.38
N HIS A 24 2.56 11.98 4.28
CA HIS A 24 2.13 11.41 3.00
C HIS A 24 0.92 12.16 2.42
N HIS A 25 0.56 11.83 1.19
CA HIS A 25 -0.66 12.33 0.55
C HIS A 25 -1.86 12.33 1.51
N PRO A 26 -2.71 13.37 1.46
CA PRO A 26 -3.95 13.38 2.23
C PRO A 26 -4.75 12.12 1.95
N THR A 27 -5.41 11.61 2.98
CA THR A 27 -6.11 10.34 2.92
C THR A 27 -7.58 10.52 3.27
N LEU A 28 -8.47 10.11 2.38
CA LEU A 28 -9.91 10.04 2.64
C LEU A 28 -10.24 8.63 3.14
N GLU A 29 -10.61 8.53 4.41
CA GLU A 29 -11.18 7.32 4.98
C GLU A 29 -12.69 7.39 4.92
N LEU A 30 -13.31 6.43 4.24
CA LEU A 30 -14.77 6.33 4.16
C LEU A 30 -15.33 5.27 5.10
N THR A 31 -14.54 4.24 5.40
CA THR A 31 -14.94 3.13 6.26
C THR A 31 -13.72 2.45 6.87
N THR A 32 -13.88 1.95 8.09
CA THR A 32 -12.93 1.01 8.72
C THR A 32 -13.39 -0.44 8.57
N SER A 33 -14.57 -0.68 7.96
CA SER A 33 -15.08 -2.02 7.74
C SER A 33 -14.24 -2.75 6.70
N CYS A 34 -13.85 -3.98 7.03
CA CYS A 34 -13.05 -4.82 6.13
C CYS A 34 -13.39 -6.31 6.33
N PRO A 35 -13.69 -7.05 5.25
CA PRO A 35 -13.99 -8.49 5.35
C PRO A 35 -12.71 -9.35 5.46
N TYR A 36 -11.55 -8.77 5.16
CA TYR A 36 -10.25 -9.43 5.26
C TYR A 36 -9.72 -9.40 6.69
N LYS A 37 -8.92 -10.42 7.05
CA LYS A 37 -8.41 -10.63 8.42
C LYS A 37 -6.88 -10.62 8.49
N CYS A 38 -6.24 -9.78 7.68
CA CYS A 38 -4.79 -9.73 7.53
C CYS A 38 -4.07 -9.59 8.90
N PRO A 39 -3.11 -10.48 9.24
CA PRO A 39 -2.29 -10.37 10.45
C PRO A 39 -1.46 -9.08 10.52
N HIS A 40 -1.11 -8.53 9.36
CA HIS A 40 -0.36 -7.29 9.18
C HIS A 40 -1.28 -6.06 8.95
N CYS A 41 -2.53 -6.08 9.40
CA CYS A 41 -3.44 -4.95 9.23
C CYS A 41 -3.11 -3.80 10.20
N TYR A 42 -2.71 -2.65 9.65
CA TYR A 42 -2.45 -1.44 10.43
C TYR A 42 -3.69 -0.90 11.15
N ALA A 43 -4.86 -0.95 10.50
CA ALA A 43 -6.11 -0.50 11.13
C ALA A 43 -6.43 -1.28 12.40
N ARG A 44 -6.28 -2.61 12.32
CA ARG A 44 -6.49 -3.50 13.47
C ARG A 44 -5.47 -3.24 14.57
N TYR A 45 -4.23 -2.94 14.21
CA TYR A 45 -3.23 -2.55 15.20
C TYR A 45 -3.57 -1.22 15.87
N ALA A 46 -3.92 -0.20 15.08
CA ALA A 46 -4.35 1.11 15.57
C ALA A 46 -5.49 0.96 16.60
N GLU A 47 -6.53 0.20 16.27
CA GLU A 47 -7.62 -0.12 17.19
C GLU A 47 -7.13 -0.80 18.48
N ASN A 48 -6.24 -1.79 18.38
CA ASN A 48 -5.70 -2.51 19.53
C ASN A 48 -4.87 -1.62 20.48
N VAL A 49 -4.28 -0.53 19.97
CA VAL A 49 -3.53 0.44 20.78
C VAL A 49 -4.39 1.67 21.15
N GLY A 50 -5.70 1.62 20.93
CA GLY A 50 -6.65 2.66 21.33
C GLY A 50 -6.78 3.83 20.36
N VAL A 51 -6.22 3.73 19.15
CA VAL A 51 -6.38 4.73 18.08
C VAL A 51 -7.62 4.39 17.26
N VAL A 52 -8.61 5.29 17.31
CA VAL A 52 -9.85 5.15 16.53
C VAL A 52 -9.74 5.96 15.25
N VAL A 53 -9.61 5.25 14.11
CA VAL A 53 -9.72 5.85 12.79
C VAL A 53 -11.19 6.17 12.52
N LYS A 54 -11.48 7.40 12.09
CA LYS A 54 -12.83 7.92 11.85
C LYS A 54 -12.98 8.25 10.37
N PRO A 55 -14.17 8.07 9.78
CA PRO A 55 -14.41 8.54 8.43
C PRO A 55 -14.18 10.06 8.30
N GLY A 56 -13.40 10.45 7.31
CA GLY A 56 -13.03 11.83 7.04
C GLY A 56 -11.73 11.96 6.27
N LEU A 57 -11.35 13.20 6.00
CA LEU A 57 -10.10 13.57 5.35
C LEU A 57 -9.00 13.77 6.40
N TYR A 58 -7.87 13.10 6.20
CA TYR A 58 -6.66 13.22 6.99
C TYR A 58 -5.56 13.89 6.16
N GLY A 59 -5.17 15.11 6.52
CA GLY A 59 -4.21 15.93 5.79
C GLY A 59 -4.87 17.13 5.11
N GLU A 60 -4.06 17.98 4.48
CA GLU A 60 -4.55 19.15 3.75
C GLU A 60 -5.10 18.76 2.36
N PRO A 61 -6.19 19.38 1.90
CA PRO A 61 -6.81 19.08 0.61
C PRO A 61 -5.99 19.68 -0.55
N GLN A 62 -4.86 19.06 -0.90
CA GLN A 62 -3.98 19.50 -1.98
C GLN A 62 -3.28 18.32 -2.66
N GLY A 63 -2.97 18.49 -3.95
CA GLY A 63 -2.22 17.51 -4.74
C GLY A 63 -3.00 16.22 -4.95
N CYS A 64 -2.39 15.08 -4.62
CA CYS A 64 -3.03 13.78 -4.74
C CYS A 64 -3.81 13.38 -3.48
N LEU A 65 -5.05 12.91 -3.65
CA LEU A 65 -5.83 12.23 -2.63
C LEU A 65 -5.60 10.72 -2.67
N THR A 66 -5.30 10.11 -1.52
CA THR A 66 -5.38 8.65 -1.36
C THR A 66 -6.72 8.27 -0.74
N VAL A 67 -7.41 7.28 -1.30
CA VAL A 67 -8.66 6.76 -0.77
C VAL A 67 -8.40 5.42 -0.10
N SER A 68 -8.72 5.38 1.20
CA SER A 68 -8.65 4.23 2.10
C SER A 68 -7.26 3.62 2.37
N GLN A 69 -6.78 3.81 3.59
CA GLN A 69 -5.62 3.13 4.17
C GLN A 69 -6.03 2.14 5.29
N TYR A 70 -7.20 2.34 5.90
CA TYR A 70 -7.59 1.65 7.13
C TYR A 70 -8.82 0.73 6.99
N GLY A 71 -9.36 0.55 5.79
CA GLY A 71 -10.53 -0.30 5.53
C GLY A 71 -10.51 -0.96 4.16
N GLU A 72 -11.64 -1.52 3.77
CA GLU A 72 -11.87 -1.96 2.39
C GLU A 72 -12.96 -1.08 1.76
N PRO A 73 -12.59 -0.07 0.94
CA PRO A 73 -13.55 0.94 0.47
C PRO A 73 -14.64 0.32 -0.41
N THR A 74 -14.35 -0.75 -1.15
CA THR A 74 -15.30 -1.36 -2.07
C THR A 74 -16.48 -2.04 -1.37
N VAL A 75 -16.42 -2.26 -0.04
CA VAL A 75 -17.59 -2.77 0.71
C VAL A 75 -18.78 -1.81 0.71
N LEU A 76 -18.52 -0.51 0.50
CA LEU A 76 -19.56 0.52 0.44
C LEU A 76 -20.41 0.44 -0.84
N GLY A 77 -19.96 -0.31 -1.85
CA GLY A 77 -20.73 -0.49 -3.08
C GLY A 77 -20.88 0.84 -3.83
N ARG A 78 -22.12 1.20 -4.14
CA ARG A 78 -22.43 2.40 -4.92
C ARG A 78 -22.04 3.71 -4.21
N GLU A 79 -22.13 3.74 -2.88
CA GLU A 79 -21.78 4.92 -2.09
C GLU A 79 -20.32 5.35 -2.31
N LEU A 80 -19.39 4.40 -2.50
CA LEU A 80 -18.01 4.72 -2.87
C LEU A 80 -17.95 5.50 -4.18
N ILE A 81 -18.68 5.05 -5.21
CA ILE A 81 -18.70 5.71 -6.52
C ILE A 81 -19.23 7.13 -6.38
N ASP A 82 -20.37 7.29 -5.72
CA ASP A 82 -21.03 8.60 -5.58
C ASP A 82 -20.12 9.60 -4.84
N VAL A 83 -19.43 9.16 -3.78
CA VAL A 83 -18.47 10.01 -3.05
C VAL A 83 -17.28 10.39 -3.92
N LEU A 84 -16.70 9.45 -4.67
CA LEU A 84 -15.54 9.74 -5.51
C LEU A 84 -15.89 10.65 -6.70
N GLU A 85 -17.08 10.51 -7.28
CA GLU A 85 -17.58 11.43 -8.31
C GLU A 85 -17.72 12.85 -7.74
N MET A 86 -18.34 13.01 -6.56
CA MET A 86 -18.42 14.32 -5.89
C MET A 86 -17.04 14.92 -5.60
N VAL A 87 -16.11 14.12 -5.08
CA VAL A 87 -14.73 14.58 -4.82
C VAL A 87 -14.05 15.03 -6.11
N ARG A 88 -14.20 14.28 -7.21
CA ARG A 88 -13.62 14.62 -8.51
C ARG A 88 -14.20 15.92 -9.07
N GLU A 89 -15.51 16.12 -8.94
CA GLU A 89 -16.22 17.32 -9.42
C GLU A 89 -15.74 18.61 -8.74
N THR A 90 -15.23 18.54 -7.52
CA THR A 90 -14.76 19.72 -6.78
C THR A 90 -13.48 20.32 -7.35
N GLY A 91 -12.68 19.53 -8.09
CA GLY A 91 -11.36 19.95 -8.58
C GLY A 91 -10.35 20.26 -7.47
N LEU A 92 -10.60 19.86 -6.21
CA LEU A 92 -9.71 20.12 -5.08
C LEU A 92 -8.40 19.31 -5.14
N PHE A 93 -8.42 18.18 -5.83
CA PHE A 93 -7.28 17.27 -5.96
C PHE A 93 -6.92 17.09 -7.42
N ASP A 94 -5.62 17.16 -7.72
CA ASP A 94 -5.07 16.94 -9.05
C ASP A 94 -5.16 15.46 -9.45
N ARG A 95 -5.11 14.57 -8.45
CA ARG A 95 -5.08 13.12 -8.62
C ARG A 95 -5.85 12.40 -7.52
N ILE A 96 -6.54 11.31 -7.85
CA ILE A 96 -7.23 10.42 -6.91
C ILE A 96 -6.67 9.00 -7.07
N ASP A 97 -6.04 8.51 -6.00
CA ASP A 97 -5.48 7.16 -5.91
C ASP A 97 -6.35 6.30 -4.99
N LEU A 98 -6.97 5.25 -5.52
CA LEU A 98 -7.72 4.29 -4.72
C LEU A 98 -6.80 3.15 -4.25
N GLN A 99 -6.79 2.86 -2.95
CA GLN A 99 -6.18 1.64 -2.42
C GLN A 99 -7.26 0.65 -1.97
N THR A 100 -7.19 -0.59 -2.46
CA THR A 100 -8.23 -1.60 -2.20
C THR A 100 -7.67 -3.02 -2.31
N ARG A 101 -8.39 -4.02 -1.77
CA ARG A 101 -8.23 -5.45 -2.08
C ARG A 101 -9.34 -5.97 -3.00
N GLY A 102 -10.22 -5.10 -3.50
CA GLY A 102 -11.18 -5.44 -4.54
C GLY A 102 -12.31 -6.38 -4.12
N TYR A 103 -12.91 -6.16 -2.95
CA TYR A 103 -13.99 -7.02 -2.44
C TYR A 103 -15.25 -7.02 -3.32
N ARG A 104 -15.48 -5.97 -4.11
CA ARG A 104 -16.59 -5.84 -5.07
C ARG A 104 -16.07 -5.66 -6.50
N PRO A 105 -15.82 -6.77 -7.23
CA PRO A 105 -15.26 -6.75 -8.59
C PRO A 105 -16.12 -6.02 -9.61
N ASP A 106 -17.43 -5.89 -9.33
CA ASP A 106 -18.40 -5.18 -10.17
C ASP A 106 -18.13 -3.67 -10.25
N LEU A 107 -17.40 -3.11 -9.28
CA LEU A 107 -17.09 -1.68 -9.25
C LEU A 107 -15.85 -1.31 -10.07
N ALA A 108 -14.98 -2.27 -10.39
CA ALA A 108 -13.66 -2.01 -10.97
C ALA A 108 -13.69 -1.13 -12.24
N PRO A 109 -14.56 -1.39 -13.25
CA PRO A 109 -14.58 -0.58 -14.46
C PRO A 109 -14.91 0.89 -14.17
N LYS A 110 -15.90 1.14 -13.31
CA LYS A 110 -16.31 2.51 -12.96
C LYS A 110 -15.27 3.21 -12.10
N LEU A 111 -14.60 2.48 -11.20
CA LEU A 111 -13.50 3.03 -10.41
C LEU A 111 -12.29 3.41 -11.27
N SER A 112 -12.01 2.64 -12.34
CA SER A 112 -10.98 3.00 -13.33
C SER A 112 -11.30 4.27 -14.13
N GLU A 113 -12.58 4.62 -14.31
CA GLU A 113 -12.96 5.89 -14.94
C GLU A 113 -12.76 7.10 -14.01
N ILE A 114 -12.96 6.90 -12.70
CA ILE A 114 -12.98 7.99 -11.73
C ILE A 114 -11.59 8.24 -11.15
N CYS A 115 -10.85 7.19 -10.79
CA CYS A 115 -9.55 7.27 -10.14
C CYS A 115 -8.43 7.31 -11.18
N ASP A 116 -7.39 8.10 -10.91
CA ASP A 116 -6.20 8.16 -11.78
C ASP A 116 -5.29 6.95 -11.56
N LEU A 117 -5.29 6.40 -10.34
CA LEU A 117 -4.61 5.15 -10.01
C LEU A 117 -5.52 4.28 -9.16
N VAL A 118 -5.60 2.99 -9.51
CA VAL A 118 -6.24 1.96 -8.67
C VAL A 118 -5.17 0.97 -8.23
N MET A 119 -4.81 1.05 -6.96
CA MET A 119 -3.84 0.18 -6.31
C MET A 119 -4.55 -1.03 -5.69
N VAL A 120 -4.40 -2.20 -6.31
CA VAL A 120 -4.98 -3.45 -5.83
C VAL A 120 -3.95 -4.21 -5.01
N SER A 121 -4.25 -4.44 -3.74
CA SER A 121 -3.35 -5.15 -2.83
C SER A 121 -3.48 -6.66 -3.02
N ILE A 122 -2.47 -7.27 -3.65
CA ILE A 122 -2.37 -8.71 -3.88
C ILE A 122 -1.09 -9.21 -3.24
N ASP A 123 -1.23 -9.97 -2.15
CA ASP A 123 -0.08 -10.54 -1.46
C ASP A 123 0.18 -11.99 -1.89
N VAL A 124 -0.85 -12.72 -2.32
CA VAL A 124 -0.78 -14.13 -2.73
C VAL A 124 -1.88 -14.44 -3.74
N THR A 125 -1.63 -15.36 -4.68
CA THR A 125 -2.64 -15.85 -5.63
C THR A 125 -3.12 -17.27 -5.32
N ASP A 126 -2.32 -18.06 -4.60
CA ASP A 126 -2.70 -19.39 -4.14
C ASP A 126 -3.92 -19.33 -3.20
N PRO A 127 -5.03 -20.04 -3.51
CA PRO A 127 -6.26 -19.94 -2.73
C PRO A 127 -6.12 -20.38 -1.26
N ASP A 128 -5.27 -21.36 -0.96
CA ASP A 128 -5.12 -21.88 0.38
C ASP A 128 -4.24 -20.96 1.24
N VAL A 129 -3.16 -20.43 0.66
CA VAL A 129 -2.35 -19.39 1.30
C VAL A 129 -3.19 -18.13 1.51
N HIS A 130 -3.97 -17.70 0.50
CA HIS A 130 -4.84 -16.52 0.61
C HIS A 130 -5.87 -16.66 1.74
N ARG A 131 -6.51 -17.83 1.88
CA ARG A 131 -7.43 -18.09 3.00
C ARG A 131 -6.74 -18.04 4.36
N ARG A 132 -5.52 -18.59 4.47
CA ARG A 132 -4.74 -18.52 5.72
C ARG A 132 -4.33 -17.08 6.06
N LEU A 133 -3.92 -16.31 5.07
CA LEU A 133 -3.41 -14.94 5.25
C LEU A 133 -4.54 -13.91 5.44
N HIS A 134 -5.65 -14.05 4.71
CA HIS A 134 -6.70 -13.03 4.65
C HIS A 134 -8.07 -13.49 5.16
N GLY A 135 -8.25 -14.79 5.43
CA GLY A 135 -9.51 -15.35 5.94
C GLY A 135 -10.61 -15.55 4.89
N VAL A 136 -10.35 -15.23 3.62
CA VAL A 136 -11.25 -15.39 2.47
C VAL A 136 -10.45 -15.89 1.27
N GLY A 137 -11.10 -16.36 0.20
CA GLY A 137 -10.41 -16.76 -1.03
C GLY A 137 -10.02 -15.55 -1.92
N PRO A 138 -9.14 -15.76 -2.91
CA PRO A 138 -8.59 -14.70 -3.77
C PRO A 138 -9.55 -14.29 -4.90
N GLU A 139 -10.65 -15.02 -5.11
CA GLU A 139 -11.44 -14.97 -6.34
C GLU A 139 -12.01 -13.57 -6.63
N ARG A 140 -12.35 -12.83 -5.57
CA ARG A 140 -12.84 -11.45 -5.69
C ARG A 140 -11.70 -10.48 -6.01
N THR A 141 -10.61 -10.55 -5.25
CA THR A 141 -9.42 -9.70 -5.45
C THR A 141 -8.87 -9.85 -6.87
N LEU A 142 -8.70 -11.08 -7.34
CA LEU A 142 -8.18 -11.34 -8.69
C LEU A 142 -9.16 -10.86 -9.76
N ARG A 143 -10.47 -11.12 -9.61
CA ARG A 143 -11.48 -10.63 -10.55
C ARG A 143 -11.54 -9.10 -10.60
N PHE A 144 -11.41 -8.43 -9.45
CA PHE A 144 -11.35 -6.98 -9.38
C PHE A 144 -10.13 -6.47 -10.15
N ALA A 145 -8.95 -7.05 -9.91
CA ALA A 145 -7.72 -6.67 -10.61
C ALA A 145 -7.80 -6.88 -12.12
N VAL A 146 -8.35 -8.01 -12.58
CA VAL A 146 -8.58 -8.29 -14.02
C VAL A 146 -9.54 -7.27 -14.66
N ASN A 147 -10.56 -6.84 -13.93
CA ASN A 147 -11.54 -5.85 -14.40
C ASN A 147 -11.11 -4.39 -14.21
N THR A 148 -9.95 -4.15 -13.60
CA THR A 148 -9.40 -2.81 -13.41
C THR A 148 -8.54 -2.48 -14.62
N ASP A 149 -8.72 -1.31 -15.23
CA ASP A 149 -7.83 -0.86 -16.30
C ASP A 149 -6.43 -0.60 -15.72
N ARG A 150 -5.43 -1.35 -16.20
CA ARG A 150 -4.00 -1.22 -15.86
C ARG A 150 -3.73 -0.96 -14.36
N PRO A 151 -4.11 -1.87 -13.45
CA PRO A 151 -4.00 -1.64 -12.01
C PRO A 151 -2.54 -1.48 -11.58
N VAL A 152 -2.30 -0.75 -10.50
CA VAL A 152 -1.05 -0.87 -9.74
C VAL A 152 -1.20 -2.05 -8.78
N ILE A 153 -0.38 -3.08 -8.91
CA ILE A 153 -0.43 -4.20 -7.97
C ILE A 153 0.47 -3.89 -6.79
N ARG A 154 -0.14 -3.68 -5.62
CA ARG A 154 0.59 -3.46 -4.37
C ARG A 154 0.80 -4.77 -3.64
N SER A 155 2.01 -5.01 -3.15
CA SER A 155 2.30 -6.20 -2.37
C SER A 155 3.31 -5.95 -1.24
N LEU A 156 3.03 -6.52 -0.07
CA LEU A 156 4.01 -6.57 1.02
C LEU A 156 4.91 -7.80 0.83
N TYR A 157 6.22 -7.65 0.99
CA TYR A 157 7.10 -8.79 1.00
C TYR A 157 6.97 -9.58 2.31
N LEU A 158 6.53 -10.83 2.19
CA LEU A 158 6.26 -11.75 3.29
C LEU A 158 7.00 -13.07 3.03
N PRO A 159 8.33 -13.13 3.24
CA PRO A 159 9.11 -14.29 2.84
C PRO A 159 8.64 -15.59 3.47
N GLY A 160 8.58 -16.63 2.64
CA GLY A 160 8.01 -17.93 2.97
C GLY A 160 6.48 -18.00 2.84
N ILE A 161 5.80 -16.87 2.65
CA ILE A 161 4.35 -16.81 2.42
C ILE A 161 4.04 -16.47 0.96
N ASN A 162 4.75 -15.50 0.37
CA ASN A 162 4.50 -15.02 -0.99
C ASN A 162 5.74 -15.00 -1.89
N ASP A 163 6.67 -15.92 -1.65
CA ASP A 163 7.87 -16.07 -2.47
C ASP A 163 7.55 -16.38 -3.95
N ASP A 164 6.37 -16.95 -4.21
CA ASP A 164 5.84 -17.41 -5.49
C ASP A 164 4.90 -16.42 -6.18
N LEU A 165 4.57 -15.29 -5.53
CA LEU A 165 3.68 -14.28 -6.09
C LEU A 165 4.09 -13.80 -7.51
N PRO A 166 5.39 -13.63 -7.87
CA PRO A 166 5.77 -13.26 -9.24
C PRO A 166 5.22 -14.21 -10.31
N GLN A 167 5.45 -15.52 -10.15
CA GLN A 167 4.90 -16.55 -11.04
C GLN A 167 3.37 -16.56 -10.95
N GLY A 168 2.84 -16.50 -9.73
CA GLY A 168 1.41 -16.54 -9.48
C GLY A 168 0.65 -15.41 -10.16
N LEU A 169 1.25 -14.22 -10.30
CA LEU A 169 0.70 -13.09 -11.06
C LEU A 169 0.89 -13.26 -12.57
N ALA A 170 2.03 -13.78 -13.01
CA ALA A 170 2.28 -14.08 -14.42
C ALA A 170 1.30 -15.13 -15.00
N ASP A 171 0.75 -15.99 -14.13
CA ASP A 171 -0.27 -16.98 -14.49
C ASP A 171 -1.70 -16.41 -14.52
N THR A 172 -1.88 -15.12 -14.23
CA THR A 172 -3.19 -14.43 -14.30
C THR A 172 -3.35 -13.62 -15.58
N GLU A 173 -4.58 -13.18 -15.85
CA GLU A 173 -4.90 -12.23 -16.93
C GLU A 173 -4.68 -10.76 -16.51
N ILE A 174 -4.05 -10.51 -15.37
CA ILE A 174 -3.84 -9.16 -14.85
C ILE A 174 -2.67 -8.52 -15.61
N GLU A 175 -2.91 -7.36 -16.23
CA GLU A 175 -1.88 -6.56 -16.88
C GLU A 175 -1.56 -5.31 -16.05
N PRO A 176 -0.70 -5.42 -15.02
CA PRO A 176 -0.44 -4.31 -14.11
C PRO A 176 0.30 -3.18 -14.82
N ALA A 177 0.00 -1.92 -14.49
CA ALA A 177 0.83 -0.80 -14.93
C ALA A 177 2.21 -0.84 -14.25
N GLU A 178 2.24 -1.18 -12.96
CA GLU A 178 3.45 -1.39 -12.18
C GLU A 178 3.14 -2.33 -10.99
N VAL A 179 4.17 -2.96 -10.43
CA VAL A 179 4.12 -3.74 -9.20
C VAL A 179 4.81 -2.95 -8.09
N PHE A 180 4.02 -2.43 -7.16
CA PHE A 180 4.48 -1.67 -6.01
C PHE A 180 4.83 -2.60 -4.84
N VAL A 181 6.12 -2.87 -4.65
CA VAL A 181 6.62 -3.79 -3.62
C VAL A 181 7.08 -3.02 -2.38
N GLN A 182 6.70 -3.50 -1.20
CA GLN A 182 7.01 -2.83 0.07
C GLN A 182 7.58 -3.81 1.10
N PRO A 183 8.49 -3.35 1.98
CA PRO A 183 8.91 -4.17 3.11
C PRO A 183 7.76 -4.38 4.11
N LEU A 184 7.77 -5.51 4.80
CA LEU A 184 6.96 -5.68 5.99
C LEU A 184 7.51 -4.80 7.12
N ILE A 185 6.71 -3.85 7.58
CA ILE A 185 7.00 -3.11 8.81
C ILE A 185 6.34 -3.85 9.98
N PRO A 186 7.12 -4.38 10.94
CA PRO A 186 6.57 -5.15 12.05
C PRO A 186 5.94 -4.24 13.10
N PHE A 187 4.75 -4.60 13.59
CA PHE A 187 4.08 -3.92 14.71
C PHE A 187 3.27 -4.91 15.55
N GLY A 188 3.17 -4.64 16.86
CA GLY A 188 2.43 -5.46 17.81
C GLY A 188 2.72 -6.96 17.68
N LYS A 189 1.66 -7.78 17.57
CA LYS A 189 1.75 -9.24 17.38
C LYS A 189 1.75 -9.68 15.91
N ALA A 190 1.91 -8.75 14.95
CA ALA A 190 1.82 -9.08 13.53
C ALA A 190 2.85 -10.16 13.12
N VAL A 191 4.12 -10.00 13.53
CA VAL A 191 5.18 -10.95 13.22
C VAL A 191 4.90 -12.34 13.80
N GLU A 192 4.45 -12.44 15.04
CA GLU A 192 4.11 -13.72 15.67
C GLU A 192 2.98 -14.43 14.90
N ASN A 193 1.94 -13.69 14.54
CA ASN A 193 0.82 -14.24 13.77
C ASN A 193 1.26 -14.65 12.35
N LEU A 194 2.12 -13.87 11.71
CA LEU A 194 2.68 -14.18 10.39
C LEU A 194 3.61 -15.40 10.44
N LYS A 195 4.41 -15.56 11.51
CA LYS A 195 5.25 -16.76 11.70
C LYS A 195 4.43 -18.04 11.76
N ARG A 196 3.24 -18.00 12.38
CA ARG A 196 2.30 -19.15 12.43
C ARG A 196 1.78 -19.57 11.06
N ILE A 197 1.83 -18.69 10.06
CA ILE A 197 1.39 -18.98 8.69
C ILE A 197 2.56 -19.14 7.69
N GLY A 198 3.82 -19.11 8.16
CA GLY A 198 4.99 -19.43 7.36
C GLY A 198 6.03 -18.33 7.17
N LEU A 199 5.87 -17.16 7.80
CA LEU A 199 6.84 -16.06 7.66
C LEU A 199 8.25 -16.48 8.13
N ARG A 200 9.25 -16.25 7.29
CA ARG A 200 10.67 -16.49 7.58
C ARG A 200 11.35 -15.26 8.18
N ASP A 201 12.44 -15.48 8.91
CA ASP A 201 13.15 -14.46 9.71
C ASP A 201 13.87 -13.36 8.92
N HIS A 202 13.89 -13.43 7.59
CA HIS A 202 14.52 -12.44 6.70
C HIS A 202 13.53 -11.43 6.10
N TYR A 203 12.33 -11.30 6.68
CA TYR A 203 11.26 -10.38 6.24
C TYR A 203 11.61 -8.89 6.22
N ASN A 204 12.69 -8.51 6.88
CA ASN A 204 13.15 -7.14 6.94
C ASN A 204 14.58 -6.97 6.41
N VAL A 205 15.14 -8.00 5.78
CA VAL A 205 16.46 -7.92 5.13
C VAL A 205 16.27 -7.25 3.77
N VAL A 206 16.93 -6.11 3.55
CA VAL A 206 16.79 -5.32 2.31
C VAL A 206 17.10 -6.17 1.09
N GLY A 207 18.20 -6.93 1.10
CA GLY A 207 18.56 -7.80 -0.02
C GLY A 207 17.53 -8.89 -0.30
N SER A 208 16.77 -9.34 0.70
CA SER A 208 15.70 -10.32 0.46
C SER A 208 14.52 -9.72 -0.29
N LEU A 209 14.13 -8.47 0.02
CA LEU A 209 13.12 -7.74 -0.74
C LEU A 209 13.61 -7.46 -2.17
N LEU A 210 14.87 -7.02 -2.33
CA LEU A 210 15.45 -6.75 -3.65
C LEU A 210 15.50 -8.01 -4.51
N ASN A 211 15.92 -9.15 -3.97
CA ASN A 211 15.91 -10.42 -4.71
C ASN A 211 14.49 -10.87 -5.09
N TRP A 212 13.48 -10.54 -4.28
CA TRP A 212 12.09 -10.82 -4.62
C TRP A 212 11.56 -9.88 -5.72
N ALA A 213 11.97 -8.61 -5.70
CA ALA A 213 11.72 -7.65 -6.78
C ALA A 213 12.37 -8.10 -8.10
N GLU A 214 13.63 -8.57 -8.08
CA GLU A 214 14.33 -9.09 -9.27
C GLU A 214 13.53 -10.25 -9.92
N LYS A 215 12.88 -11.11 -9.13
CA LYS A 215 12.00 -12.17 -9.68
C LYS A 215 10.79 -11.63 -10.44
N PHE A 216 10.20 -10.52 -10.00
CA PHE A 216 9.13 -9.88 -10.76
C PHE A 216 9.62 -9.37 -12.11
N GLU A 217 10.82 -8.77 -12.13
CA GLU A 217 11.45 -8.29 -13.37
C GLU A 217 11.75 -9.45 -14.34
N GLU A 218 12.12 -10.64 -13.85
CA GLU A 218 12.29 -11.86 -14.66
C GLU A 218 11.01 -12.28 -15.40
N PHE A 219 9.83 -11.99 -14.83
CA PHE A 219 8.53 -12.19 -15.49
C PHE A 219 8.07 -10.99 -16.33
N GLY A 220 8.90 -9.95 -16.46
CA GLY A 220 8.62 -8.78 -17.28
C GLY A 220 7.77 -7.70 -16.61
N PHE A 221 7.60 -7.74 -15.29
CA PHE A 221 6.86 -6.72 -14.56
C PHE A 221 7.70 -5.46 -14.31
N ASP A 222 7.05 -4.30 -14.36
CA ASP A 222 7.66 -3.01 -13.95
C ASP A 222 7.57 -2.85 -12.43
N VAL A 223 8.68 -3.12 -11.73
CA VAL A 223 8.72 -3.12 -10.26
C VAL A 223 9.06 -1.73 -9.73
N ARG A 224 8.28 -1.25 -8.75
CA ARG A 224 8.43 0.07 -8.15
C ARG A 224 8.42 0.00 -6.63
N PHE A 225 9.14 0.92 -6.00
CA PHE A 225 9.27 1.01 -4.54
C PHE A 225 8.62 2.29 -3.98
N PRO A 226 8.26 2.32 -2.67
CA PRO A 226 7.88 3.55 -1.99
C PRO A 226 9.04 4.55 -2.01
N ALA A 227 8.78 5.78 -2.43
CA ALA A 227 9.82 6.83 -2.45
C ALA A 227 10.43 7.07 -1.06
N CYS A 228 9.60 7.09 0.00
CA CYS A 228 10.06 7.24 1.38
C CYS A 228 10.99 6.11 1.83
N TRP A 229 10.78 4.90 1.32
CA TRP A 229 11.64 3.76 1.64
C TRP A 229 12.98 3.86 0.90
N VAL A 230 12.95 4.22 -0.39
CA VAL A 230 14.17 4.46 -1.18
C VAL A 230 15.01 5.56 -0.53
N ASP A 231 14.40 6.69 -0.18
CA ASP A 231 15.05 7.80 0.53
C ASP A 231 15.63 7.35 1.89
N SER A 232 14.90 6.56 2.67
CA SER A 232 15.40 6.00 3.93
C SER A 232 16.65 5.13 3.73
N LEU A 233 16.68 4.32 2.66
CA LEU A 233 17.85 3.51 2.33
C LEU A 233 19.04 4.35 1.87
N GLU A 234 18.80 5.42 1.11
CA GLU A 234 19.86 6.34 0.69
C GLU A 234 20.51 7.00 1.90
N ARG A 235 19.72 7.55 2.83
CA ARG A 235 20.24 8.13 4.08
C ARG A 235 20.98 7.10 4.93
N LEU A 236 20.47 5.88 5.01
CA LEU A 236 21.13 4.81 5.75
C LEU A 236 22.48 4.45 5.13
N LYS A 237 22.54 4.35 3.79
CA LYS A 237 23.78 4.11 3.06
C LYS A 237 24.81 5.21 3.33
N GLU A 238 24.41 6.48 3.20
CA GLU A 238 25.29 7.63 3.43
C GLU A 238 25.89 7.58 4.85
N ARG A 239 25.04 7.41 5.87
CA ARG A 239 25.50 7.30 7.27
C ARG A 239 26.46 6.13 7.49
N MET A 240 26.14 4.96 6.95
CA MET A 240 27.00 3.80 7.15
C MET A 240 28.29 3.87 6.33
N GLU A 241 28.30 4.51 5.15
CA GLU A 241 29.53 4.78 4.39
C GLU A 241 30.43 5.78 5.11
N GLU A 242 29.86 6.80 5.77
CA GLU A 242 30.62 7.71 6.63
C GLU A 242 31.27 6.99 7.83
N GLU A 243 30.57 6.03 8.43
CA GLU A 243 31.05 5.29 9.61
C GLU A 243 32.00 4.12 9.26
N LEU A 244 31.75 3.41 8.15
CA LEU A 244 32.37 2.11 7.83
C LEU A 244 33.13 2.10 6.48
N GLY A 245 33.09 3.19 5.72
CA GLY A 245 33.78 3.36 4.43
C GLY A 245 33.11 2.68 3.23
N PHE A 246 32.48 1.51 3.42
CA PHE A 246 31.68 0.84 2.39
C PHE A 246 30.64 -0.07 3.03
N VAL A 247 29.41 -0.04 2.52
CA VAL A 247 28.32 -0.91 3.00
C VAL A 247 27.54 -1.53 1.86
N ASP A 248 27.39 -2.85 1.93
CA ASP A 248 26.41 -3.60 1.15
C ASP A 248 25.08 -3.64 1.90
N LEU A 249 24.11 -2.85 1.44
CA LEU A 249 22.77 -2.80 2.01
C LEU A 249 22.04 -4.14 1.94
N ARG A 250 22.44 -5.09 1.08
CA ARG A 250 21.72 -6.36 0.91
C ARG A 250 21.65 -7.18 2.20
N ASN A 251 22.61 -7.01 3.11
CA ASN A 251 22.63 -7.70 4.40
C ASN A 251 22.04 -6.88 5.56
N VAL A 252 21.54 -5.67 5.28
CA VAL A 252 21.01 -4.78 6.31
C VAL A 252 19.56 -5.15 6.64
N ARG A 253 19.26 -5.17 7.93
CA ARG A 253 17.89 -5.27 8.43
C ARG A 253 17.28 -3.88 8.52
N TYR A 254 16.25 -3.62 7.72
CA TYR A 254 15.43 -2.42 7.81
C TYR A 254 14.47 -2.55 9.00
N SER A 255 14.53 -1.61 9.94
CA SER A 255 13.52 -1.47 10.98
C SER A 255 13.24 0.01 11.10
N PRO A 256 12.08 0.51 10.65
CA PRO A 256 11.74 1.90 10.92
C PRO A 256 11.65 2.07 12.44
N ASP A 257 12.16 3.19 12.95
CA ASP A 257 12.07 3.50 14.38
C ASP A 257 10.60 3.67 14.75
N PRO A 258 10.02 2.81 15.61
CA PRO A 258 8.63 2.96 16.03
C PRO A 258 8.43 4.16 16.98
N GLY A 259 9.50 4.84 17.41
CA GLY A 259 9.49 5.92 18.37
C GLY A 259 9.20 7.31 17.80
N THR A 260 9.30 7.52 16.48
CA THR A 260 8.94 8.81 15.87
C THR A 260 7.42 8.94 15.86
N PRO A 261 6.82 9.92 16.58
CA PRO A 261 5.39 10.15 16.52
C PRO A 261 4.98 10.41 15.08
N ALA A 262 3.90 9.77 14.62
CA ALA A 262 3.33 10.13 13.33
C ALA A 262 3.01 11.64 13.35
N PRO A 263 3.39 12.41 12.31
CA PRO A 263 3.11 13.83 12.28
C PRO A 263 1.61 14.06 12.45
N GLU A 264 1.23 15.01 13.31
CA GLU A 264 -0.17 15.39 13.47
C GLU A 264 -0.73 15.79 12.10
N ARG A 265 -1.82 15.14 11.70
CA ARG A 265 -2.54 15.47 10.47
C ARG A 265 -3.80 16.22 10.83
N ARG A 266 -4.10 17.28 10.07
CA ARG A 266 -5.43 17.89 10.09
C ARG A 266 -6.48 16.82 9.80
N PHE A 267 -7.57 16.82 10.57
CA PHE A 267 -8.69 15.92 10.36
C PHE A 267 -9.95 16.75 10.07
N THR A 268 -10.55 16.51 8.91
CA THR A 268 -11.86 17.06 8.54
C THR A 268 -12.88 15.92 8.51
N PRO A 269 -13.91 15.91 9.37
CA PRO A 269 -14.94 14.88 9.39
C PRO A 269 -15.63 14.72 8.03
N LEU A 270 -16.00 13.49 7.67
CA LEU A 270 -16.63 13.20 6.37
C LEU A 270 -17.88 14.05 6.11
N ARG A 271 -18.72 14.28 7.13
CA ARG A 271 -19.92 15.10 6.99
C ARG A 271 -19.59 16.55 6.63
N GLU A 272 -18.58 17.13 7.30
CA GLU A 272 -18.15 18.50 7.03
C GLU A 272 -17.57 18.61 5.62
N LEU A 273 -16.76 17.63 5.22
CA LEU A 273 -16.25 17.53 3.86
C LEU A 273 -17.40 17.52 2.84
N LEU A 274 -18.36 16.59 2.98
CA LEU A 274 -19.50 16.49 2.07
C LEU A 274 -20.36 17.78 2.05
N ASP A 275 -20.58 18.41 3.19
CA ASP A 275 -21.31 19.69 3.29
C ASP A 275 -20.56 20.83 2.57
N GLU A 276 -19.23 20.77 2.47
CA GLU A 276 -18.40 21.70 1.68
C GLU A 276 -18.45 21.39 0.19
N LEU A 277 -18.46 20.11 -0.22
CA LEU A 277 -18.48 19.72 -1.64
C LEU A 277 -19.83 20.03 -2.34
N VAL A 278 -20.93 20.16 -1.59
CA VAL A 278 -22.29 20.38 -2.12
C VAL A 278 -22.64 21.87 -2.28
N ARG A 279 -21.78 22.81 -1.86
CA ARG A 279 -22.00 24.26 -1.96
C ARG A 279 -21.47 24.84 -3.27
#